data_AF-A0A2S9V951-F1
#
_entry.id   AF-A0A2S9V951-F1
#
_cell.length_a   1.000
_cell.length_b   1.000
_cell.length_c   1.000
_cell.angle_alpha   90.00
_cell.angle_beta   90.00
_cell.angle_gamma   90.00
#
_symmetry.space_group_name_H-M   'P 1'
#
loop_
_entity.id
_entity.type
_entity.pdbx_description
1 polymer ?
#
loop_
_entity_poly.entity_id
_entity_poly.type
_entity_poly.pdbx_seq_one_letter_code
_entity_poly.pdbx_strand_id
1 'polypeptide(L)' 'LVKLPAYSPELNPMEQVWQWLRQRCLSNRVFRGYEEIVEQVSRAWNTFIADVERVKNLCWREWTNLVN' A
#
# COMPACT_ATOMS: atom_id res chain seq x y z
N LEU A 1 4.68 18.60 -1.75
CA LEU A 1 4.89 17.36 -2.54
C LEU A 1 6.37 17.03 -2.52
N VAL A 2 6.74 15.81 -2.14
CA VAL A 2 8.13 15.34 -2.16
C VAL A 2 8.46 14.88 -3.58
N LYS A 3 9.58 15.34 -4.14
CA LYS A 3 10.06 14.86 -5.45
C LYS A 3 10.83 13.57 -5.26
N LEU A 4 10.31 12.48 -5.79
CA LEU A 4 11.00 11.19 -5.83
C LEU A 4 11.80 11.08 -7.13
N PRO A 5 12.97 10.41 -7.11
CA PRO A 5 13.69 10.09 -8.34
C PRO A 5 12.86 9.15 -9.22
N ALA A 6 13.03 9.29 -10.54
CA ALA A 6 12.38 8.41 -11.48
C ALA A 6 12.85 6.95 -11.29
N TYR A 7 11.96 5.99 -11.54
CA TYR A 7 12.24 4.55 -11.45
C TYR A 7 12.68 4.03 -10.07
N SER A 8 12.36 4.74 -9.00
CA SER A 8 12.60 4.31 -7.60
C SER A 8 11.32 3.96 -6.84
N PRO A 9 10.61 2.87 -7.20
CA PRO A 9 9.39 2.46 -6.51
C PRO A 9 9.60 2.14 -5.02
N GLU A 10 10.81 1.73 -4.62
CA GLU A 10 11.20 1.43 -3.25
C GLU A 10 11.12 2.65 -2.30
N LEU A 11 11.23 3.86 -2.87
CA LEU A 11 11.11 5.12 -2.16
C LEU A 11 9.67 5.62 -2.07
N ASN A 12 8.76 5.10 -2.91
CA ASN A 12 7.36 5.50 -2.87
C ASN A 12 6.59 4.63 -1.85
N PRO A 13 6.14 5.19 -0.71
CA PRO A 13 5.42 4.42 0.29
C PRO A 13 4.12 3.80 -0.26
N MET A 14 3.49 4.43 -1.26
CA MET A 14 2.29 3.88 -1.89
C MET A 14 2.53 2.55 -2.60
N GLU A 15 3.72 2.33 -3.18
CA GLU A 15 4.04 1.05 -3.83
C GLU A 15 4.02 -0.10 -2.83
N GLN A 16 4.43 0.14 -1.58
CA GLN A 16 4.36 -0.87 -0.54
C GLN A 16 2.95 -1.15 -0.07
N VAL A 17 2.12 -0.10 0.06
CA VAL A 17 0.70 -0.26 0.39
C VAL A 17 0.04 -1.14 -0.67
N TRP A 18 0.31 -0.88 -1.94
CA TRP A 18 -0.18 -1.71 -3.04
C TRP A 18 0.35 -3.13 -3.02
N GLN A 19 1.64 -3.34 -2.71
CA GLN A 19 2.19 -4.68 -2.53
C GLN A 19 1.50 -5.43 -1.38
N TRP A 20 1.28 -4.78 -0.24
CA TRP A 20 0.61 -5.36 0.92
C TRP A 20 -0.81 -5.80 0.59
N LEU A 21 -1.59 -4.92 -0.05
CA LEU A 21 -2.96 -5.21 -0.48
C LEU A 21 -3.02 -6.37 -1.47
N ARG A 22 -2.12 -6.38 -2.47
CA ARG A 22 -2.04 -7.45 -3.45
C ARG A 22 -1.70 -8.79 -2.80
N GLN A 23 -0.70 -8.84 -1.93
CA GLN A 23 -0.26 -10.07 -1.29
C GLN A 23 -1.27 -10.66 -0.33
N ARG A 24 -2.00 -9.82 0.44
CA ARG A 24 -2.85 -10.28 1.53
C ARG A 24 -4.33 -10.40 1.17
N CYS A 25 -4.81 -9.59 0.24
CA CYS A 25 -6.26 -9.50 -0.02
C CYS A 25 -6.65 -9.91 -1.44
N LEU A 26 -5.74 -9.83 -2.40
CA LEU A 26 -6.02 -10.04 -3.82
C LEU A 26 -5.23 -11.22 -4.43
N SER A 27 -4.34 -11.85 -3.67
CA SER A 27 -3.50 -12.94 -4.15
C SER A 27 -4.33 -14.20 -4.39
N ASN A 28 -4.02 -14.91 -5.48
CA ASN A 28 -4.64 -16.20 -5.84
C ASN A 28 -6.18 -16.19 -5.87
N ARG A 29 -6.79 -15.05 -6.21
CA ARG A 29 -8.25 -14.90 -6.34
C ARG A 29 -8.63 -14.68 -7.80
N VAL A 30 -9.73 -15.30 -8.21
CA VAL A 30 -10.39 -15.05 -9.50
C VAL A 30 -11.62 -14.20 -9.21
N PHE A 31 -11.75 -13.09 -9.92
CA PHE A 31 -12.87 -12.17 -9.78
C PHE A 31 -13.84 -12.38 -10.95
N ARG A 32 -15.13 -12.33 -10.67
CA ARG A 32 -16.23 -12.47 -11.63
C ARG A 32 -16.37 -11.25 -12.53
N GLY A 33 -15.90 -10.09 -12.08
CA GLY A 33 -15.99 -8.84 -12.82
C GLY A 33 -15.44 -7.65 -12.05
N TYR A 34 -15.57 -6.47 -12.65
CA TYR A 34 -15.04 -5.22 -12.12
C TYR A 34 -15.59 -4.86 -10.72
N GLU A 35 -16.89 -5.03 -10.51
CA GLU A 35 -17.55 -4.67 -9.25
C GLU A 35 -16.97 -5.47 -8.06
N GLU A 36 -16.71 -6.77 -8.26
CA GLU A 36 -16.12 -7.61 -7.23
C GLU A 36 -14.68 -7.19 -6.93
N ILE A 37 -13.90 -6.77 -7.94
CA ILE A 37 -12.55 -6.23 -7.72
C ILE A 37 -12.63 -4.98 -6.85
N VAL A 38 -13.49 -4.03 -7.19
CA VAL A 38 -13.66 -2.78 -6.44
C VAL A 38 -14.07 -3.06 -5.01
N GLU A 39 -15.03 -3.96 -4.80
CA GLU A 39 -15.48 -4.34 -3.46
C GLU A 39 -14.36 -4.97 -2.63
N GLN A 40 -13.61 -5.93 -3.18
CA GLN A 40 -12.54 -6.61 -2.46
C GLN A 40 -11.37 -5.65 -2.15
N VAL A 41 -11.02 -4.77 -3.08
CA VAL A 41 -10.01 -3.72 -2.86
C VAL A 41 -10.49 -2.75 -1.77
N SER A 42 -11.76 -2.33 -1.79
CA SER A 42 -12.32 -1.41 -0.81
C SER A 42 -12.32 -2.01 0.60
N ARG A 43 -12.72 -3.28 0.72
CA ARG A 43 -12.63 -4.03 1.98
C ARG A 43 -11.19 -4.12 2.48
N ALA A 44 -10.26 -4.49 1.61
CA ALA A 44 -8.83 -4.59 1.92
C ALA A 44 -8.26 -3.25 2.42
N TRP A 45 -8.60 -2.16 1.74
CA TRP A 45 -8.21 -0.81 2.12
C TRP A 45 -8.75 -0.43 3.50
N ASN A 46 -10.05 -0.64 3.75
CA ASN A 46 -10.67 -0.34 5.03
C ASN A 46 -10.07 -1.16 6.18
N THR A 47 -9.74 -2.42 5.94
CA THR A 47 -9.00 -3.25 6.91
C THR A 47 -7.58 -2.75 7.15
N PHE A 48 -6.89 -2.31 6.09
CA PHE A 48 -5.53 -1.79 6.19
C PHE A 48 -5.45 -0.49 7.00
N ILE A 49 -6.32 0.48 6.72
CA ILE A 49 -6.31 1.79 7.38
C ILE A 49 -6.79 1.74 8.84
N ALA A 50 -7.55 0.71 9.22
CA ALA A 50 -7.96 0.50 10.60
C ALA A 50 -6.78 0.21 11.54
N ASP A 51 -5.66 -0.30 11.00
CA ASP A 51 -4.43 -0.55 11.74
C ASP A 51 -3.42 0.59 11.49
N VAL A 52 -3.59 1.69 12.21
CA VAL A 52 -2.78 2.91 12.06
C VAL A 52 -1.28 2.65 12.26
N GLU A 53 -0.93 1.76 13.19
CA GLU A 53 0.47 1.42 13.47
C GLU A 53 1.11 0.68 12.29
N ARG A 54 0.37 -0.27 11.69
CA ARG A 54 0.81 -0.91 10.45
C ARG A 54 0.97 0.08 9.31
N VAL A 55 0.05 1.02 9.13
CA VAL A 55 0.19 2.05 8.09
C VAL A 55 1.47 2.85 8.30
N LYS A 56 1.73 3.29 9.54
CA LYS A 56 2.96 4.01 9.88
C LYS A 56 4.21 3.19 9.58
N ASN A 57 4.27 1.95 10.07
CA ASN A 57 5.42 1.07 9.87
C ASN A 57 5.66 0.74 8.40
N LEU A 58 4.59 0.51 7.63
CA LEU A 58 4.72 0.20 6.21
C LEU A 58 5.21 1.42 5.43
N CYS A 59 4.70 2.61 5.73
CA CYS A 59 5.09 3.85 5.05
C CYS A 59 6.41 4.44 5.56
N TRP A 60 6.96 3.93 6.66
CA TRP A 60 8.20 4.43 7.24
C TRP A 60 9.43 4.03 6.41
N ARG A 61 10.42 4.92 6.41
CA ARG A 61 11.70 4.74 5.72
C ARG A 61 12.82 5.42 6.49
N GLU A 62 14.00 4.81 6.52
CA GLU A 62 15.17 5.43 7.16
C GLU A 62 15.49 6.81 6.58
N TRP A 63 15.43 6.98 5.25
CA TRP A 63 15.68 8.26 4.59
C TRP A 63 14.67 9.36 4.94
N THR A 64 13.47 9.00 5.45
CA THR A 64 12.49 9.99 5.91
C THR A 64 12.85 10.61 7.26
N ASN A 65 13.76 9.98 8.02
CA ASN A 65 14.41 10.63 9.15
C ASN A 65 15.44 11.62 8.60
N LEU A 66 14.96 12.82 8.27
CA LEU A 66 15.82 13.99 8.13
C LEU A 66 16.30 14.35 9.54
N VAL A 67 17.31 13.64 10.02
CA VAL A 67 18.04 14.03 11.23
C VAL A 67 18.73 15.35 10.88
N ASN A 68 18.41 16.40 11.64
CA ASN A 68 19.24 17.59 11.74
C ASN A 68 20.20 17.38 12.91
#